data_AF-A0A2P1G407-F1
#
_entry.id   AF-A0A2P1G407-F1
#
_cell.length_a   1.000
_cell.length_b   1.000
_cell.length_c   1.000
_cell.angle_alpha   90.00
_cell.angle_beta   90.00
_cell.angle_gamma   90.00
#
_symmetry.space_group_name_H-M   'P 1'
#
loop_
_entity.id
_entity.type
_entity.pdbx_description
1 polymer ?
#
loop_
_entity_poly.entity_id
_entity_poly.type
_entity_poly.pdbx_seq_one_letter_code
_entity_poly.pdbx_strand_id
1 'polypeptide(L)'
;MLLIDQFAYTNGLRHVKAGYKFLFTLIMLVLALGLDNIYVNLSIFILIIILELAFAKFKVRNVISFIKIPIIFIFLGTIFLIIGFSKENHFVYSINIFGIYFGVIEGQEMLFLNVFMRSLAATSSVIFLSVTTPMVDIIRVFKSLHLPNVFIELFMLIYRFIFIIIEEAQTNINCLEIKFGFINTKTSFKSIKIFVENMILGILKRNEEMINALNIKLYNGEFPVR
;
A
#
# COMPACT_ATOMS: atom_id res chain seq x y z
N MET A 1 -12.59 8.49 -7.92
CA MET A 1 -11.13 8.45 -7.64
C MET A 1 -10.90 7.90 -6.25
N LEU A 2 -9.88 7.07 -6.08
CA LEU A 2 -9.49 6.55 -4.77
C LEU A 2 -8.98 7.70 -3.88
N LEU A 3 -9.30 7.67 -2.58
CA LEU A 3 -8.95 8.74 -1.64
C LEU A 3 -7.43 9.02 -1.59
N ILE A 4 -6.60 7.97 -1.61
CA ILE A 4 -5.13 8.08 -1.59
C ILE A 4 -4.61 8.83 -2.82
N ASP A 5 -5.18 8.54 -3.99
CA ASP A 5 -4.80 9.18 -5.26
C ASP A 5 -5.16 10.68 -5.24
N GLN A 6 -6.32 11.04 -4.66
CA GLN A 6 -6.70 12.45 -4.49
C GLN A 6 -5.72 13.25 -3.60
N PHE A 7 -5.19 12.65 -2.53
CA PHE A 7 -4.19 13.29 -1.67
C PHE A 7 -2.87 13.53 -2.40
N ALA A 8 -2.48 12.61 -3.30
CA ALA A 8 -1.29 12.78 -4.13
C ALA A 8 -1.40 13.96 -5.11
N TYR A 9 -2.62 14.28 -5.60
CA TYR A 9 -2.86 15.41 -6.48
C TYR A 9 -3.10 16.75 -5.76
N THR A 10 -3.40 16.77 -4.46
CA THR A 10 -3.81 18.00 -3.74
C THR A 10 -2.83 18.49 -2.69
N ASN A 11 -1.69 17.81 -2.52
CA ASN A 11 -0.70 18.15 -1.51
C ASN A 11 0.16 19.39 -1.86
N GLY A 12 0.74 20.01 -0.83
CA GLY A 12 1.62 21.18 -0.97
C GLY A 12 2.96 20.89 -1.66
N LEU A 13 3.34 19.62 -1.78
CA LEU A 13 4.58 19.17 -2.41
C LEU A 13 4.41 18.84 -3.90
N ARG A 14 3.23 19.04 -4.50
CA ARG A 14 2.92 18.59 -5.87
C ARG A 14 3.88 19.14 -6.92
N HIS A 15 4.37 20.36 -6.74
CA HIS A 15 5.26 21.01 -7.69
C HIS A 15 6.72 20.53 -7.62
N VAL A 16 7.10 19.80 -6.56
CA VAL A 16 8.45 19.23 -6.43
C VAL A 16 8.57 18.01 -7.34
N LYS A 17 9.68 17.94 -8.10
CA LYS A 17 9.95 16.82 -9.03
C LYS A 17 9.83 15.47 -8.31
N ALA A 18 9.06 14.55 -8.89
CA ALA A 18 8.85 13.21 -8.35
C ALA A 18 10.14 12.41 -8.16
N GLY A 19 11.14 12.61 -9.04
CA GLY A 19 12.44 11.95 -8.92
C GLY A 19 13.16 12.23 -7.60
N TYR A 20 13.09 13.47 -7.08
CA TYR A 20 13.71 13.81 -5.80
C TYR A 20 12.98 13.16 -4.62
N LYS A 21 11.64 13.13 -4.66
CA LYS A 21 10.84 12.45 -3.62
C LYS A 21 11.13 10.96 -3.61
N PHE A 22 11.17 10.34 -4.79
CA PHE A 22 11.48 8.92 -4.96
C PHE A 22 12.88 8.59 -4.41
N LEU A 23 13.89 9.35 -4.81
CA LEU A 23 15.26 9.15 -4.34
C LEU A 23 15.36 9.35 -2.82
N PHE A 24 14.73 10.40 -2.29
CA PHE A 24 14.66 10.65 -0.84
C PHE A 24 14.05 9.48 -0.09
N THR A 25 12.93 8.95 -0.57
CA THR A 25 12.25 7.79 0.07
C THR A 25 13.10 6.54 0.00
N LEU A 26 13.79 6.32 -1.11
CA LEU A 26 14.68 5.18 -1.29
C LEU A 26 15.89 5.25 -0.34
N ILE A 27 16.48 6.44 -0.17
CA ILE A 27 17.56 6.66 0.81
C ILE A 27 17.06 6.38 2.23
N MET A 28 15.90 6.92 2.62
CA MET A 28 15.34 6.69 3.96
C MET A 28 15.03 5.21 4.21
N LEU A 29 14.54 4.50 3.20
CA LEU A 29 14.25 3.07 3.29
C LEU A 29 15.55 2.25 3.45
N VAL A 30 16.57 2.55 2.65
CA VAL A 30 17.89 1.89 2.76
C VAL A 30 18.54 2.16 4.12
N LEU A 31 18.46 3.39 4.62
CA LEU A 31 18.97 3.73 5.96
C LEU A 31 18.21 2.99 7.05
N ALA A 32 16.87 2.91 6.96
CA ALA A 32 16.07 2.21 7.94
C ALA A 32 16.39 0.71 7.98
N LEU A 33 16.64 0.08 6.82
CA LEU A 33 16.94 -1.35 6.74
C LEU A 33 18.41 -1.69 7.04
N GLY A 34 19.34 -0.83 6.62
CA GLY A 34 20.78 -1.09 6.72
C GLY A 34 21.40 -0.68 8.05
N LEU A 35 20.79 0.28 8.77
CA LEU A 35 21.26 0.70 10.09
C LEU A 35 20.38 0.08 11.18
N ASP A 36 20.92 -0.92 11.86
CA ASP A 36 20.30 -1.62 12.99
C ASP A 36 20.32 -0.75 14.27
N ASN A 37 19.83 0.48 14.18
CA ASN A 37 19.84 1.43 15.28
C ASN A 37 18.46 2.08 15.50
N ILE A 38 17.91 1.90 16.70
CA ILE A 38 16.64 2.49 17.15
C ILE A 38 16.59 4.01 16.96
N TYR A 39 17.66 4.72 17.29
CA TYR A 39 17.67 6.19 17.22
C TYR A 39 17.58 6.67 15.77
N VAL A 40 18.23 5.97 14.84
CA VAL A 40 18.16 6.26 13.42
C VAL A 40 16.73 6.03 12.92
N ASN A 41 16.14 4.87 13.20
CA ASN A 41 14.78 4.55 12.77
C ASN A 41 13.73 5.51 13.34
N LEU A 42 13.87 5.88 14.61
CA LEU A 42 13.00 6.86 15.25
C LEU A 42 13.14 8.24 14.59
N SER A 43 14.36 8.67 14.28
CA SER A 43 14.60 9.96 13.61
C SER A 43 13.98 10.01 12.22
N ILE A 44 14.09 8.92 11.45
CA ILE A 44 13.48 8.79 10.11
C ILE A 44 11.95 8.91 10.22
N PHE A 45 11.34 8.19 11.17
CA PHE A 45 9.90 8.23 11.38
C PHE A 45 9.41 9.64 11.73
N ILE A 46 10.06 10.32 12.68
CA ILE A 46 9.70 11.69 13.08
C ILE A 46 9.87 12.65 11.91
N LEU A 47 10.98 12.55 11.17
CA LEU A 47 11.28 13.42 10.04
C LEU A 47 10.21 13.28 8.95
N ILE A 48 9.77 12.06 8.65
CA ILE A 48 8.70 11.83 7.67
C ILE A 48 7.38 12.47 8.12
N ILE A 49 6.99 12.30 9.39
CA ILE A 49 5.78 12.93 9.93
C ILE A 49 5.86 14.46 9.81
N ILE A 50 7.01 15.05 10.13
CA ILE A 50 7.23 16.50 10.00
C ILE A 50 7.08 16.92 8.53
N LEU A 51 7.64 16.17 7.58
CA LEU A 51 7.50 16.46 6.16
C LEU A 51 6.04 16.40 5.69
N GLU A 52 5.26 15.41 6.15
CA GLU A 52 3.84 15.28 5.81
C GLU A 52 3.00 16.44 6.36
N LEU A 53 3.24 16.84 7.60
CA LEU A 53 2.46 17.91 8.25
C LEU A 53 2.87 19.30 7.76
N ALA A 54 4.17 19.59 7.71
CA ALA A 54 4.68 20.93 7.41
C ALA A 54 4.74 21.22 5.90
N PHE A 55 5.26 20.28 5.10
CA PHE A 55 5.52 20.52 3.68
C PHE A 55 4.40 20.00 2.79
N ALA A 56 3.88 18.80 3.04
CA ALA A 56 2.74 18.28 2.29
C ALA A 56 1.41 18.96 2.70
N LYS A 57 1.39 19.66 3.84
CA LYS A 57 0.23 20.38 4.42
C LYS A 57 -0.95 19.45 4.70
N PHE A 58 -0.70 18.20 5.07
CA PHE A 58 -1.77 17.29 5.45
C PHE A 58 -2.33 17.64 6.83
N LYS A 59 -3.65 17.49 6.97
CA LYS A 59 -4.30 17.56 8.28
C LYS A 59 -3.83 16.38 9.13
N VAL A 60 -3.52 16.62 10.40
CA VAL A 60 -3.07 15.60 11.37
C VAL A 60 -3.98 14.36 11.36
N ARG A 61 -5.30 14.56 11.27
CA ARG A 61 -6.28 13.48 11.18
C ARG A 61 -6.02 12.50 10.02
N ASN A 62 -5.58 13.00 8.87
CA ASN A 62 -5.35 12.17 7.69
C ASN A 62 -4.08 11.34 7.86
N VAL A 63 -3.00 11.96 8.36
CA VAL A 63 -1.74 11.27 8.68
C VAL A 63 -1.97 10.12 9.66
N ILE A 64 -2.72 10.38 10.75
CA ILE A 64 -3.08 9.34 11.72
C ILE A 64 -3.90 8.22 11.06
N SER A 65 -4.83 8.56 10.17
CA SER A 65 -5.66 7.57 9.47
C SER A 65 -4.83 6.61 8.61
N PHE A 66 -3.75 7.09 7.97
CA PHE A 66 -2.88 6.26 7.14
C PHE A 66 -1.93 5.39 7.97
N ILE A 67 -1.39 5.93 9.06
CA ILE A 67 -0.39 5.25 9.89
C ILE A 67 -1.03 4.24 10.86
N LYS A 68 -2.29 4.45 11.29
CA LYS A 68 -2.95 3.59 12.28
C LYS A 68 -3.03 2.12 11.86
N ILE A 69 -3.37 1.84 10.60
CA ILE A 69 -3.51 0.47 10.09
C ILE A 69 -2.15 -0.26 10.14
N PRO A 70 -1.06 0.28 9.56
CA PRO A 70 0.28 -0.27 9.70
C PRO A 70 0.73 -0.47 11.14
N ILE A 71 0.51 0.50 12.04
CA ILE A 71 0.93 0.37 13.45
C ILE A 71 0.29 -0.85 14.10
N ILE A 72 -1.02 -1.04 13.93
CA ILE A 72 -1.73 -2.18 14.50
C ILE A 72 -1.19 -3.49 13.93
N PHE A 73 -0.99 -3.53 12.61
CA PHE A 73 -0.47 -4.72 11.93
C PHE A 73 0.96 -5.07 12.39
N ILE A 74 1.85 -4.08 12.43
CA ILE A 74 3.24 -4.26 12.88
C ILE A 74 3.26 -4.71 14.34
N PHE A 75 2.48 -4.08 15.21
CA PHE A 75 2.39 -4.44 16.62
C PHE A 75 1.98 -5.90 16.78
N LEU A 76 0.90 -6.32 16.12
CA LEU A 76 0.43 -7.70 16.11
C LEU A 76 1.46 -8.69 15.54
N GLY A 77 2.24 -8.28 14.54
CA GLY A 77 3.31 -9.11 13.99
C GLY A 77 4.51 -9.27 14.93
N THR A 78 4.91 -8.18 15.59
CA THR A 78 6.10 -8.14 16.45
C THR A 78 5.85 -8.66 17.86
N ILE A 79 4.63 -8.64 18.39
CA ILE A 79 4.34 -9.07 19.77
C ILE A 79 4.76 -10.53 20.02
N PHE A 80 4.70 -11.38 18.99
CA PHE A 80 5.15 -12.76 19.02
C PHE A 80 6.67 -12.94 19.13
N LEU A 81 7.47 -11.88 18.97
CA LEU A 81 8.91 -11.92 19.26
C LEU A 81 9.15 -11.99 20.77
N ILE A 82 8.34 -11.28 21.56
CA ILE A 82 8.46 -11.29 23.02
C ILE A 82 7.74 -12.50 23.62
N ILE A 83 6.64 -12.93 23.01
CA ILE A 83 5.80 -14.03 23.49
C ILE A 83 6.31 -15.36 22.89
N GLY A 84 6.87 -16.22 23.75
CA GLY A 84 7.42 -17.52 23.34
C GLY A 84 6.75 -18.72 23.98
N PHE A 85 6.90 -19.87 23.32
CA PHE A 85 6.64 -21.19 23.88
C PHE A 85 7.99 -21.91 24.05
N SER A 86 8.36 -22.26 25.27
CA SER A 86 9.55 -23.09 25.52
C SER A 86 9.31 -24.05 26.68
N LYS A 87 10.01 -25.18 26.66
CA LYS A 87 10.04 -26.16 27.75
C LYS A 87 11.07 -25.80 28.83
N GLU A 88 11.94 -24.85 28.57
CA GLU A 88 13.02 -24.43 29.47
C GLU A 88 12.71 -23.09 30.14
N ASN A 89 13.20 -22.92 31.38
CA ASN A 89 12.97 -21.75 32.24
C ASN A 89 13.82 -20.53 31.81
N HIS A 90 13.56 -19.99 30.61
CA HIS A 90 14.12 -18.72 30.14
C HIS A 90 13.02 -17.66 29.99
N PHE A 91 12.17 -17.51 31.01
CA PHE A 91 11.02 -16.60 30.99
C PHE A 91 10.97 -15.73 32.26
N VAL A 92 10.81 -14.41 32.10
CA VAL A 92 10.64 -13.45 33.22
C VAL A 92 9.27 -13.67 33.90
N TYR A 93 8.25 -13.95 33.10
CA TYR A 93 6.89 -14.27 33.54
C TYR A 93 6.41 -15.46 32.72
N SER A 94 6.12 -16.58 33.39
CA SER A 94 5.62 -17.79 32.74
C SER A 94 4.29 -18.23 33.34
N ILE A 95 3.33 -18.60 32.49
CA ILE A 95 2.14 -19.37 32.85
C ILE A 95 2.40 -20.79 32.36
N ASN A 96 2.40 -21.76 33.28
CA ASN A 96 2.51 -23.17 32.92
C ASN A 96 1.12 -23.67 32.50
N ILE A 97 0.97 -24.03 31.23
CA ILE A 97 -0.23 -24.69 30.72
C ILE A 97 0.21 -26.06 30.19
N PHE A 98 -0.27 -27.14 30.82
CA PHE A 98 -0.02 -28.53 30.38
C PHE A 98 1.47 -28.91 30.19
N GLY A 99 2.40 -28.36 30.99
CA GLY A 99 3.82 -28.71 30.93
C GLY A 99 4.62 -27.96 29.85
N ILE A 100 4.04 -26.89 29.29
CA ILE A 100 4.71 -25.93 28.40
C ILE A 100 4.66 -24.56 29.10
N TYR A 101 5.80 -23.89 29.18
CA TYR A 101 5.87 -22.53 29.72
C TYR A 101 5.51 -21.54 28.60
N PHE A 102 4.44 -20.78 28.82
CA PHE A 102 4.05 -19.65 27.99
C PHE A 102 4.47 -18.36 28.70
N GLY A 103 5.36 -17.58 28.10
CA GLY A 103 5.93 -16.44 28.80
C GLY A 103 6.66 -15.43 27.94
N VAL A 104 7.01 -14.32 28.60
CA VAL A 104 7.87 -13.26 28.05
C VAL A 104 9.30 -13.77 28.07
N ILE A 105 9.91 -13.96 26.90
CA ILE A 105 11.29 -14.42 26.77
C ILE A 105 12.24 -13.32 27.27
N GLU A 106 13.16 -13.65 28.19
CA GLU A 106 14.14 -12.68 28.67
C GLU A 106 15.07 -12.21 27.54
N GLY A 107 15.38 -10.91 27.49
CA GLY A 107 16.34 -10.34 26.53
C GLY A 107 15.82 -10.08 25.11
N GLN A 108 14.56 -10.42 24.80
CA GLN A 108 13.96 -10.15 23.48
C GLN A 108 13.32 -8.76 23.33
N GLU A 109 13.27 -7.96 24.40
CA GLU A 109 12.70 -6.61 24.39
C GLU A 109 13.39 -5.69 23.38
N MET A 110 14.72 -5.73 23.32
CA MET A 110 15.51 -4.91 22.39
C MET A 110 15.32 -5.37 20.94
N LEU A 111 15.19 -6.68 20.71
CA LEU A 111 14.89 -7.23 19.40
C LEU A 111 13.51 -6.76 18.91
N PHE A 112 12.49 -6.89 19.76
CA PHE A 112 11.14 -6.40 19.48
C PHE A 112 11.15 -4.91 19.13
N LEU A 113 11.78 -4.08 19.96
CA LEU A 113 11.80 -2.64 19.77
C LEU A 113 12.54 -2.25 18.48
N ASN A 114 13.66 -2.92 18.18
CA ASN A 114 14.40 -2.73 16.93
C ASN A 114 13.56 -3.07 15.70
N VAL A 115 12.89 -4.23 15.69
CA VAL A 115 12.05 -4.66 14.56
C VAL A 115 10.82 -3.77 14.40
N PHE A 116 10.18 -3.40 15.52
CA PHE A 116 9.04 -2.49 15.55
C PHE A 116 9.40 -1.12 14.99
N MET A 117 10.48 -0.49 15.47
CA MET A 117 10.91 0.83 14.97
C MET A 117 11.36 0.80 13.52
N ARG A 118 12.09 -0.25 13.11
CA ARG A 118 12.54 -0.43 11.72
C ARG A 118 11.37 -0.53 10.74
N SER A 119 10.42 -1.41 11.05
CA SER A 119 9.23 -1.60 10.21
C SER A 119 8.36 -0.35 10.17
N LEU A 120 8.25 0.38 11.29
CA LEU A 120 7.54 1.65 11.35
C LEU A 120 8.19 2.72 10.45
N ALA A 121 9.51 2.89 10.53
CA ALA A 121 10.27 3.85 9.72
C ALA A 121 10.23 3.52 8.22
N ALA A 122 10.40 2.24 7.86
CA ALA A 122 10.30 1.80 6.48
C ALA A 122 8.88 2.04 5.93
N THR A 123 7.85 1.68 6.70
CA THR A 123 6.46 1.82 6.25
C THR A 123 6.05 3.29 6.11
N SER A 124 6.46 4.16 7.05
CA SER A 124 6.19 5.59 6.92
C SER A 124 6.86 6.19 5.68
N SER A 125 8.07 5.74 5.32
CA SER A 125 8.77 6.25 4.13
C SER A 125 8.03 5.92 2.83
N VAL A 126 7.44 4.72 2.75
CA VAL A 126 6.65 4.28 1.60
C VAL A 126 5.30 5.01 1.56
N ILE A 127 4.67 5.22 2.72
CA ILE A 127 3.42 6.00 2.83
C ILE A 127 3.66 7.43 2.36
N PHE A 128 4.76 8.06 2.80
CA PHE A 128 5.13 9.39 2.35
C PHE A 128 5.20 9.48 0.83
N LEU A 129 5.88 8.54 0.16
CA LEU A 129 5.94 8.52 -1.30
C LEU A 129 4.54 8.41 -1.91
N SER A 130 3.74 7.48 -1.40
CA SER A 130 2.42 7.11 -1.93
C SER A 130 1.41 8.25 -1.82
N VAL A 131 1.45 9.02 -0.74
CA VAL A 131 0.51 10.12 -0.49
C VAL A 131 1.02 11.44 -1.10
N THR A 132 2.32 11.58 -1.37
CA THR A 132 2.89 12.82 -1.93
C THR A 132 3.11 12.81 -3.44
N THR A 133 3.14 11.63 -4.07
CA THR A 133 3.51 11.47 -5.49
C THR A 133 2.47 10.63 -6.24
N PRO A 134 1.77 11.19 -7.22
CA PRO A 134 0.82 10.45 -8.04
C PRO A 134 1.50 9.32 -8.82
N MET A 135 0.77 8.23 -9.09
CA MET A 135 1.33 7.09 -9.83
C MET A 135 1.83 7.47 -11.24
N VAL A 136 1.16 8.41 -11.90
CA VAL A 136 1.60 8.92 -13.22
C VAL A 136 3.00 9.52 -13.15
N ASP A 137 3.34 10.20 -12.06
CA ASP A 137 4.67 10.78 -11.88
C ASP A 137 5.72 9.73 -11.47
N ILE A 138 5.32 8.67 -10.77
CA ILE A 138 6.18 7.52 -10.50
C ILE A 138 6.55 6.80 -11.81
N ILE A 139 5.59 6.65 -12.73
CA ILE A 139 5.84 6.08 -14.06
C ILE A 139 6.87 6.93 -14.84
N ARG A 140 6.85 8.26 -14.68
CA ARG A 140 7.88 9.13 -15.27
C ARG A 140 9.26 8.91 -14.65
N VAL A 141 9.33 8.65 -13.34
CA VAL A 141 10.60 8.26 -12.69
C VAL A 141 11.10 6.94 -13.27
N PHE A 142 10.23 5.94 -13.46
CA PHE A 142 10.58 4.68 -14.12
C PHE A 142 11.10 4.88 -15.54
N LYS A 143 10.50 5.81 -16.30
CA LYS A 143 11.04 6.20 -17.62
C LYS A 143 12.45 6.78 -17.52
N SER A 144 12.72 7.63 -16.53
CA SER A 144 14.07 8.20 -16.33
C SER A 144 15.11 7.16 -15.89
N LEU A 145 14.67 6.04 -15.31
CA LEU A 145 15.50 4.89 -14.96
C LEU A 145 15.77 3.95 -16.15
N HIS A 146 15.39 4.33 -17.36
CA HIS A 146 15.61 3.57 -18.60
C HIS A 146 14.93 2.18 -18.61
N LEU A 147 13.78 2.04 -17.95
CA LEU A 147 12.94 0.86 -18.11
C LEU A 147 12.41 0.74 -19.55
N PRO A 148 12.26 -0.47 -20.11
CA PRO A 148 11.76 -0.65 -21.47
C PRO A 148 10.36 -0.02 -21.65
N ASN A 149 10.12 0.60 -22.80
CA ASN A 149 8.85 1.30 -23.08
C ASN A 149 7.62 0.40 -22.86
N VAL A 150 7.70 -0.87 -23.27
CA VAL A 150 6.62 -1.86 -23.06
C VAL A 150 6.19 -1.97 -21.59
N PHE A 151 7.14 -1.91 -20.64
CA PHE A 151 6.80 -1.93 -19.21
C PHE A 151 6.04 -0.67 -18.80
N ILE A 152 6.52 0.50 -19.23
CA ILE A 152 5.92 1.80 -18.93
C ILE A 152 4.48 1.85 -19.46
N GLU A 153 4.28 1.40 -20.68
CA GLU A 153 2.96 1.30 -21.33
C GLU A 153 2.01 0.39 -20.57
N LEU A 154 2.48 -0.79 -20.21
CA LEU A 154 1.70 -1.74 -19.42
C LEU A 154 1.29 -1.13 -18.07
N PHE A 155 2.21 -0.46 -17.36
CA PHE A 155 1.91 0.23 -16.11
C PHE A 155 0.85 1.34 -16.28
N MET A 156 0.95 2.15 -17.33
CA MET A 156 -0.04 3.19 -17.63
C MET A 156 -1.41 2.60 -17.93
N LEU A 157 -1.47 1.54 -18.74
CA LEU A 157 -2.72 0.85 -19.05
C LEU A 157 -3.33 0.23 -17.80
N ILE A 158 -2.54 -0.52 -16.99
CA ILE A 158 -3.00 -1.10 -15.73
C ILE A 158 -3.59 -0.02 -14.82
N TYR A 159 -2.87 1.09 -14.60
CA TYR A 159 -3.35 2.19 -13.75
C TYR A 159 -4.66 2.78 -14.27
N ARG A 160 -4.79 2.98 -15.58
CA ARG A 160 -6.05 3.42 -16.20
C ARG A 160 -7.17 2.40 -16.02
N PHE A 161 -6.90 1.12 -16.23
CA PHE A 161 -7.90 0.06 -16.11
C PHE A 161 -8.39 -0.12 -14.69
N ILE A 162 -7.54 0.06 -13.66
CA ILE A 162 -7.94 0.01 -12.25
C ILE A 162 -9.14 0.94 -11.99
N PHE A 163 -9.07 2.21 -12.40
CA PHE A 163 -10.17 3.15 -12.12
C PHE A 163 -11.46 2.78 -12.84
N ILE A 164 -11.36 2.33 -14.07
CA ILE A 164 -12.56 2.05 -14.84
C ILE A 164 -13.21 0.73 -14.36
N ILE A 165 -12.41 -0.26 -13.93
CA ILE A 165 -12.93 -1.47 -13.28
C ILE A 165 -13.59 -1.13 -11.94
N ILE A 166 -13.02 -0.20 -11.16
CA ILE A 166 -13.64 0.27 -9.90
C ILE A 166 -15.00 0.93 -10.17
N GLU A 167 -15.11 1.75 -11.21
CA GLU A 167 -16.37 2.38 -11.61
C GLU A 167 -17.42 1.33 -12.01
N GLU A 168 -17.03 0.37 -12.85
CA GLU A 168 -17.89 -0.73 -13.28
C GLU A 168 -18.33 -1.62 -12.10
N ALA A 169 -17.40 -1.90 -11.18
CA ALA A 169 -17.69 -2.65 -9.96
C ALA A 169 -18.71 -1.92 -9.09
N GLN A 170 -18.59 -0.60 -8.94
CA GLN A 170 -19.54 0.20 -8.18
C GLN A 170 -20.93 0.17 -8.83
N THR A 171 -21.03 0.30 -10.15
CA THR A 171 -22.30 0.18 -10.87
C THR A 171 -22.94 -1.19 -10.68
N ASN A 172 -22.14 -2.27 -10.76
CA ASN A 172 -22.63 -3.64 -10.59
C ASN A 172 -23.09 -3.90 -9.15
N ILE A 173 -22.35 -3.43 -8.14
CA ILE A 173 -22.75 -3.50 -6.72
C ILE A 173 -24.07 -2.77 -6.51
N ASN A 174 -24.20 -1.52 -7.00
CA ASN A 174 -25.43 -0.74 -6.86
C ASN A 174 -26.64 -1.46 -7.51
N CYS A 175 -26.45 -2.07 -8.68
CA CYS A 175 -27.51 -2.87 -9.33
C CYS A 175 -27.92 -4.09 -8.50
N LEU A 176 -26.96 -4.78 -7.87
CA LEU A 176 -27.22 -5.91 -7.00
C LEU A 176 -27.93 -5.49 -5.70
N GLU A 177 -27.56 -4.34 -5.13
CA GLU A 177 -28.22 -3.78 -3.95
C GLU A 177 -29.69 -3.44 -4.22
N ILE A 178 -30.01 -2.79 -5.36
CA ILE A 178 -31.40 -2.52 -5.78
C ILE A 178 -32.21 -3.82 -5.92
N LYS A 179 -31.56 -4.92 -6.30
CA LYS A 179 -32.17 -6.25 -6.43
C LYS A 179 -32.18 -7.04 -5.11
N PHE A 180 -31.94 -6.38 -3.97
CA PHE A 180 -31.91 -6.99 -2.65
C PHE A 180 -30.87 -8.12 -2.52
N GLY A 181 -29.75 -7.98 -3.23
CA GLY A 181 -28.72 -9.01 -3.35
C GLY A 181 -27.96 -9.32 -2.07
N PHE A 182 -27.90 -8.39 -1.11
CA PHE A 182 -27.05 -8.48 0.09
C PHE A 182 -27.83 -8.52 1.42
N ILE A 183 -29.11 -8.94 1.41
CA ILE A 183 -29.92 -9.01 2.64
C ILE A 183 -29.45 -10.11 3.60
N ASN A 184 -29.25 -11.32 3.09
CA ASN A 184 -28.90 -12.51 3.88
C ASN A 184 -27.58 -13.10 3.40
N THR A 185 -26.84 -13.82 4.26
CA THR A 185 -25.57 -14.47 3.89
C THR A 185 -25.70 -15.35 2.65
N LYS A 186 -26.78 -16.14 2.55
CA LYS A 186 -27.08 -16.98 1.39
C LYS A 186 -27.31 -16.18 0.10
N THR A 187 -28.02 -15.05 0.17
CA THR A 187 -28.24 -14.20 -1.01
C THR A 187 -26.96 -13.46 -1.38
N SER A 188 -26.16 -13.05 -0.39
CA SER A 188 -24.85 -12.42 -0.60
C SER A 188 -23.89 -13.32 -1.38
N PHE A 189 -23.80 -14.61 -1.05
CA PHE A 189 -22.98 -15.55 -1.84
C PHE A 189 -23.44 -15.67 -3.30
N LYS A 190 -24.76 -15.71 -3.53
CA LYS A 190 -25.32 -15.73 -4.89
C LYS A 190 -25.00 -14.43 -5.65
N SER A 191 -25.14 -13.29 -4.98
CA SER A 191 -24.83 -11.97 -5.55
C SER A 191 -23.35 -11.80 -5.85
N ILE A 192 -22.45 -12.33 -5.01
CA ILE A 192 -21.01 -12.35 -5.26
C ILE A 192 -20.70 -13.16 -6.52
N LYS A 193 -21.34 -14.33 -6.71
CA LYS A 193 -21.17 -15.10 -7.95
C LYS A 193 -21.55 -14.28 -9.19
N ILE A 194 -22.73 -13.65 -9.18
CA ILE A 194 -23.22 -12.82 -10.29
C ILE A 194 -22.30 -11.62 -10.52
N PHE A 195 -21.83 -10.99 -9.44
CA PHE A 195 -20.87 -9.89 -9.50
C PHE A 195 -19.60 -10.31 -10.25
N VAL A 196 -18.98 -11.43 -9.85
CA VAL A 196 -17.74 -11.93 -10.46
C VAL A 196 -17.94 -12.28 -11.92
N GLU A 197 -19.04 -12.96 -12.26
CA GLU A 197 -19.37 -13.32 -13.65
C GLU A 197 -19.51 -12.09 -14.54
N ASN A 198 -20.28 -11.09 -14.10
CA ASN A 198 -20.45 -9.82 -14.80
C ASN A 198 -19.12 -9.06 -14.96
N MET A 199 -18.27 -9.03 -13.92
CA MET A 199 -16.97 -8.37 -13.98
C MET A 199 -16.03 -9.02 -15.00
N ILE A 200 -15.98 -10.35 -15.04
CA ILE A 200 -15.13 -11.07 -16.01
C ILE A 200 -15.60 -10.79 -17.44
N LEU A 201 -16.91 -10.89 -17.70
CA LEU A 201 -17.48 -10.61 -19.02
C LEU A 201 -17.26 -9.14 -19.42
N GLY A 202 -17.40 -8.22 -18.48
CA GLY A 202 -17.12 -6.80 -18.67
C GLY A 202 -15.67 -6.54 -19.07
N ILE A 203 -14.71 -7.10 -18.34
CA ILE A 203 -13.27 -6.97 -18.63
C ILE A 203 -12.94 -7.54 -20.02
N LEU A 204 -13.47 -8.71 -20.38
CA LEU A 204 -13.22 -9.32 -21.69
C LEU A 204 -13.74 -8.44 -22.82
N LYS A 205 -14.99 -7.98 -22.73
CA LYS A 205 -15.60 -7.09 -23.72
C LYS A 205 -14.81 -5.80 -23.87
N ARG A 206 -14.40 -5.21 -22.75
CA ARG A 206 -13.62 -3.98 -22.71
C ARG A 206 -12.24 -4.13 -23.33
N ASN A 207 -11.61 -5.30 -23.17
CA ASN A 207 -10.35 -5.61 -23.83
C ASN A 207 -10.53 -5.70 -25.35
N GLU A 208 -11.59 -6.36 -25.83
CA GLU A 208 -11.93 -6.40 -27.27
C GLU A 208 -12.17 -4.99 -27.84
N GLU A 209 -12.94 -4.15 -27.13
CA GLU A 209 -13.17 -2.76 -27.51
C GLU A 209 -11.87 -1.95 -27.58
N MET A 210 -10.95 -2.15 -26.63
CA MET A 210 -9.63 -1.51 -26.65
C MET A 210 -8.81 -1.96 -27.85
N ILE A 211 -8.73 -3.27 -28.12
CA ILE A 211 -7.98 -3.83 -29.24
C ILE A 211 -8.53 -3.28 -30.56
N ASN A 212 -9.86 -3.27 -30.72
CA ASN A 212 -10.51 -2.72 -31.90
C ASN A 212 -10.20 -1.21 -32.07
N ALA A 213 -10.24 -0.44 -30.98
CA ALA A 213 -9.90 0.98 -31.01
C ALA A 213 -8.41 1.24 -31.36
N LEU A 214 -7.50 0.38 -30.92
CA LEU A 214 -6.08 0.45 -31.26
C LEU A 214 -5.83 0.09 -32.73
N ASN A 215 -6.53 -0.92 -33.25
CA ASN A 215 -6.46 -1.31 -34.67
C ASN A 215 -6.94 -0.17 -35.59
N ILE A 216 -8.03 0.51 -35.24
CA ILE A 216 -8.53 1.67 -36.00
C ILE A 216 -7.51 2.82 -35.99
N LYS A 217 -6.75 2.98 -34.91
CA LYS A 217 -5.71 4.00 -34.77
C LYS A 217 -4.36 3.62 -35.39
N LEU A 218 -4.28 2.48 -36.09
CA LEU A 218 -3.05 1.98 -36.70
C LEU A 218 -1.91 1.87 -35.66
N TYR A 219 -2.23 1.29 -34.50
CA TYR A 219 -1.27 1.08 -33.43
C TYR A 219 -0.15 0.13 -33.87
N ASN A 220 1.09 0.65 -33.95
CA ASN A 220 2.26 -0.09 -34.44
C ASN A 220 3.07 -0.77 -33.31
N GLY A 221 2.51 -0.90 -32.11
CA GLY A 221 3.21 -1.52 -30.98
C GLY A 221 3.85 -0.53 -29.99
N GLU A 222 3.77 0.79 -30.24
CA GLU A 222 4.31 1.82 -29.34
C GLU A 222 3.27 2.87 -28.97
N PHE A 223 3.13 3.16 -27.66
CA PHE A 223 2.42 4.34 -27.18
C PHE A 223 3.42 5.50 -26.99
N PRO A 224 3.24 6.64 -27.69
CA PRO A 224 4.11 7.78 -27.50
C PRO A 224 3.93 8.39 -26.10
N VAL A 225 4.84 8.07 -25.18
CA VAL A 225 4.90 8.71 -23.86
C VAL A 225 5.64 10.03 -24.01
N ARG A 226 4.94 11.15 -24.13
CA ARG A 226 5.55 12.50 -24.05
C ARG A 226 5.53 13.03 -22.62
#